data_AF-A0A848XSU4-F1
#
_entry.id   AF-A0A848XSU4-F1
#
_cell.length_a   1.000
_cell.length_b   1.000
_cell.length_c   1.000
_cell.angle_alpha   90.00
_cell.angle_beta   90.00
_cell.angle_gamma   90.00
#
_symmetry.space_group_name_H-M   'P 1'
#
loop_
_entity.id
_entity.type
_entity.pdbx_description
1 polymer ?
#
loop_
_entity_poly.entity_id
_entity_poly.type
_entity_poly.pdbx_seq_one_letter_code
_entity_poly.pdbx_strand_id
1 'polypeptide(L)' 'MADPFSISRSLSSVLPDAELADLIIAQTGSVGEADAIVRSIRRFGDDESILHYDMTPTKGRGTRHNPRAASWSVRAVRP' A
#
# COMPACT_ATOMS: atom_id res chain seq x y z
N MET A 1 -11.89 1.20 12.53
CA MET A 1 -11.45 0.17 11.54
C MET A 1 -10.70 0.94 10.47
N ALA A 2 -9.61 0.41 9.93
CA ALA A 2 -8.99 1.05 8.78
C ALA A 2 -9.88 0.84 7.56
N ASP A 3 -10.10 1.87 6.76
CA ASP A 3 -10.90 1.80 5.55
C ASP A 3 -9.99 1.52 4.34
N PRO A 4 -10.46 0.73 3.36
CA PRO A 4 -9.73 0.54 2.12
C PRO A 4 -9.57 1.88 1.40
N PHE A 5 -8.45 2.05 0.74
CA PHE A 5 -8.12 3.26 0.00
C PHE A 5 -7.35 2.89 -1.27
N SER A 6 -7.26 3.85 -2.19
CA SER A 6 -6.57 3.64 -3.46
C SER A 6 -5.60 4.79 -3.73
N ILE A 7 -4.49 4.49 -4.38
CA ILE A 7 -3.49 5.47 -4.84
C ILE A 7 -3.34 5.37 -6.35
N SER A 8 -3.52 6.48 -7.06
CA SER A 8 -3.30 6.55 -8.50
C SER A 8 -1.83 6.26 -8.86
N ARG A 9 -1.59 5.54 -9.96
CA ARG A 9 -0.24 5.25 -10.45
C ARG A 9 0.56 6.51 -10.77
N SER A 10 -0.12 7.53 -11.29
CA SER A 10 0.48 8.86 -11.54
C SER A 10 1.04 9.48 -10.26
N LEU A 11 0.28 9.40 -9.15
CA LEU A 11 0.72 9.92 -7.85
C LEU A 11 1.95 9.18 -7.35
N SER A 12 1.94 7.85 -7.38
CA SER A 12 3.10 7.05 -6.94
C SER A 12 4.34 7.22 -7.82
N SER A 13 4.16 7.55 -9.11
CA SER A 13 5.26 7.76 -10.06
C SER A 13 5.93 9.12 -9.86
N VAL A 14 5.16 10.15 -9.48
CA VAL A 14 5.67 11.51 -9.27
C VAL A 14 6.23 11.70 -7.86
N LEU A 15 5.60 11.12 -6.85
CA LEU A 15 5.98 11.34 -5.46
C LEU A 15 7.26 10.56 -5.08
N PRO A 16 8.20 11.21 -4.35
CA PRO A 16 9.26 10.50 -3.65
C PRO A 16 8.70 9.51 -2.63
N ASP A 17 9.47 8.47 -2.31
CA ASP A 17 9.06 7.43 -1.36
C ASP A 17 8.69 7.98 0.01
N ALA A 18 9.35 9.05 0.47
CA ALA A 18 9.04 9.71 1.75
C ALA A 18 7.64 10.34 1.74
N GLU A 19 7.30 11.10 0.70
CA GLU A 19 5.98 11.75 0.60
C GLU A 19 4.86 10.72 0.37
N LEU A 20 5.14 9.67 -0.40
CA LEU A 20 4.22 8.55 -0.58
C LEU A 20 4.00 7.80 0.74
N ALA A 21 5.07 7.60 1.53
CA ALA A 21 4.98 6.99 2.85
C ALA A 21 4.13 7.84 3.79
N ASP A 22 4.32 9.17 3.83
CA ASP A 22 3.53 10.07 4.68
C ASP A 22 2.03 10.01 4.38
N LEU A 23 1.65 9.95 3.09
CA LEU A 23 0.25 9.76 2.69
C LEU A 23 -0.31 8.42 3.19
N ILE A 24 0.47 7.36 3.07
CA ILE A 24 0.05 6.03 3.53
C ILE A 24 0.02 5.97 5.07
N ILE A 25 0.93 6.66 5.76
CA ILE A 25 0.91 6.79 7.23
C ILE A 25 -0.36 7.50 7.67
N ALA A 26 -0.77 8.56 6.98
CA ALA A 26 -2.00 9.28 7.30
C ALA A 26 -3.24 8.36 7.22
N GLN A 27 -3.22 7.37 6.33
CA GLN A 27 -4.33 6.45 6.13
C GLN A 27 -4.25 5.18 7.00
N THR A 28 -3.05 4.66 7.25
CA THR A 28 -2.82 3.39 7.95
C THR A 28 -2.49 3.58 9.44
N GLY A 29 -2.02 4.76 9.83
CA GLY A 29 -1.52 5.06 11.17
C GLY A 29 -0.22 4.34 11.54
N SER A 30 0.48 3.70 10.58
CA SER A 30 1.64 2.85 10.86
C SER A 30 2.76 3.06 9.85
N VAL A 31 3.90 3.56 10.34
CA VAL A 31 5.13 3.74 9.54
C VAL A 31 5.61 2.42 8.95
N GLY A 32 5.58 1.33 9.73
CA GLY A 32 6.03 0.02 9.27
C GLY A 32 5.14 -0.56 8.15
N GLU A 33 3.83 -0.31 8.20
CA GLU A 33 2.93 -0.72 7.11
C GLU A 33 3.09 0.17 5.90
N ALA A 34 3.28 1.47 6.09
CA ALA A 34 3.53 2.40 5.00
C ALA A 34 4.78 2.02 4.20
N ASP A 35 5.89 1.73 4.87
CA ASP A 35 7.12 1.25 4.22
C ASP A 35 6.89 -0.05 3.42
N ALA A 36 6.11 -0.98 3.97
CA ALA A 36 5.78 -2.24 3.29
C ALA A 36 4.90 -2.01 2.05
N ILE A 37 3.93 -1.10 2.14
CA ILE A 37 3.06 -0.71 1.03
C ILE A 37 3.86 0.01 -0.06
N VAL A 38 4.71 0.99 0.30
CA VAL A 38 5.58 1.72 -0.64
C VAL A 38 6.47 0.75 -1.40
N ARG A 39 7.13 -0.19 -0.70
CA ARG A 39 7.95 -1.23 -1.34
C ARG A 39 7.13 -2.10 -2.28
N SER A 40 5.88 -2.43 -1.92
CA SER A 40 4.98 -3.21 -2.77
C SER A 40 4.61 -2.45 -4.05
N ILE A 41 4.28 -1.16 -3.93
CA ILE A 41 4.02 -0.27 -5.08
C ILE A 41 5.25 -0.24 -5.98
N ARG A 42 6.45 0.02 -5.43
CA ARG A 42 7.70 0.07 -6.20
C ARG A 42 8.07 -1.24 -6.86
N ARG A 43 7.66 -2.39 -6.29
CA ARG A 43 7.86 -3.70 -6.91
C ARG A 43 7.07 -3.88 -8.20
N PHE A 44 5.90 -3.23 -8.34
CA PHE A 44 5.19 -3.19 -9.61
C PHE A 44 5.91 -2.35 -10.67
N GLY A 45 6.83 -1.47 -10.24
CA GLY A 45 7.66 -0.65 -11.12
C GLY A 45 6.87 0.43 -11.85
N ASP A 46 7.42 0.89 -12.96
CA ASP A 46 6.81 1.92 -13.81
C ASP A 46 5.81 1.35 -14.83
N ASP A 47 5.23 0.18 -14.56
CA ASP A 47 4.26 -0.45 -15.44
C ASP A 47 3.10 0.51 -15.75
N GLU A 48 3.07 0.96 -17.01
CA GLU A 48 2.13 1.94 -17.53
C GLU A 48 0.71 1.36 -17.69
N SER A 49 0.58 0.03 -17.66
CA SER A 49 -0.73 -0.63 -17.68
C SER A 49 -1.49 -0.50 -16.35
N ILE A 50 -0.82 -0.04 -15.28
CA ILE A 50 -1.43 0.13 -13.97
C ILE A 50 -2.10 1.50 -13.88
N LEU A 51 -3.40 1.50 -13.58
CA LEU A 51 -4.19 2.72 -13.37
C LEU A 51 -4.06 3.22 -11.92
N HIS A 52 -4.25 2.33 -10.96
CA HIS A 52 -4.20 2.63 -9.53
C HIS A 52 -3.85 1.38 -8.71
N TYR A 53 -3.45 1.61 -7.47
CA TYR A 53 -3.18 0.59 -6.48
C TYR A 53 -4.29 0.61 -5.44
N ASP A 54 -4.93 -0.53 -5.21
CA ASP A 54 -5.91 -0.71 -4.14
C ASP A 54 -5.24 -1.29 -2.89
N MET A 55 -5.45 -0.63 -1.76
CA MET A 55 -4.98 -1.04 -0.45
C MET A 55 -6.19 -1.50 0.37
N THR A 56 -6.18 -2.78 0.73
CA THR A 56 -7.24 -3.37 1.56
C THR A 56 -6.66 -3.87 2.88
N PRO A 57 -7.27 -3.51 4.03
CA PRO A 57 -6.80 -3.99 5.32
C PRO A 57 -7.11 -5.49 5.43
N THR A 58 -6.08 -6.31 5.61
CA THR A 58 -6.24 -7.75 5.73
C THR A 58 -6.57 -8.07 7.18
N LYS A 59 -7.77 -8.58 7.45
CA LYS A 59 -8.07 -9.19 8.74
C LYS A 59 -7.30 -10.50 8.79
N GLY A 60 -6.19 -10.55 9.54
CA GLY A 60 -5.35 -11.74 9.67
C GLY A 60 -6.16 -12.96 10.12
N ARG A 61 -6.64 -13.77 9.17
CA ARG A 61 -7.13 -15.12 9.43
C ARG A 61 -5.94 -16.07 9.33
N GLY A 62 -5.24 -16.21 10.45
CA GLY A 62 -4.46 -17.39 10.78
C GLY A 62 -3.33 -17.78 9.81
N THR A 63 -2.15 -17.19 9.99
CA THR A 63 -0.90 -17.93 9.79
C THR A 63 0.08 -17.54 10.91
N ARG A 64 0.72 -18.57 11.45
CA ARG A 64 1.43 -18.63 12.75
C ARG A 64 2.71 -17.79 12.88
N HIS A 65 2.87 -16.71 12.12
CA HIS A 65 4.05 -15.84 12.19
C HIS A 65 3.63 -14.37 12.33
N ASN A 66 3.71 -13.87 13.57
CA ASN A 66 3.64 -12.46 13.97
C ASN A 66 2.22 -11.83 14.16
N PRO A 67 1.67 -11.79 15.40
CA PRO A 67 0.31 -11.37 15.69
C PRO A 67 0.09 -9.84 15.87
N ARG A 68 1.02 -8.96 15.43
CA ARG A 68 0.92 -7.50 15.71
C ARG A 68 0.95 -6.56 14.51
N ALA A 69 1.18 -7.04 13.29
CA ALA A 69 1.15 -6.20 12.11
C ALA A 69 -0.25 -6.28 11.46
N ALA A 70 -0.96 -5.16 11.40
CA ALA A 70 -2.19 -5.06 10.62
C ALA A 70 -1.82 -5.12 9.14
N SER A 71 -1.74 -6.32 8.56
CA SER A 71 -1.20 -6.51 7.21
C SER A 71 -2.11 -5.90 6.15
N TRP A 72 -1.56 -5.07 5.27
CA TRP A 72 -2.28 -4.54 4.12
C TRP A 72 -2.05 -5.39 2.86
N SER A 73 -3.11 -5.62 2.08
CA SER A 73 -3.00 -6.20 0.75
C SER A 73 -2.99 -5.07 -0.28
N VAL A 74 -1.96 -5.07 -1.13
CA VAL A 74 -1.80 -4.12 -2.24
C VAL A 74 -2.09 -4.84 -3.55
N ARG A 75 -3.01 -4.29 -4.37
CA ARG A 75 -3.33 -4.80 -5.70
C ARG A 75 -3.12 -3.71 -6.75
N ALA A 76 -2.41 -4.03 -7.82
CA ALA A 76 -2.35 -3.17 -9.00
C ALA A 76 -3.57 -3.43 -9.89
N VAL A 77 -4.37 -2.39 -10.14
CA VAL A 77 -5.55 -2.44 -11.00
C VAL A 77 -5.17 -1.94 -12.39
N ARG A 78 -5.63 -2.68 -13.40
CA ARG A 78 -5.39 -2.43 -14.83
C ARG A 78 -6.74 -2.22 -15.55
N PRO A 79 -6.77 -1.59 -16.74
CA PRO A 79 -7.99 -1.43 -17.55
C PRO A 79 -8.60 -2.76 -17.98
#